data_AF-A0A7X8MJ48-F1
#
_entry.id   AF-A0A7X8MJ48-F1
#
_cell.length_a   1.000
_cell.length_b   1.000
_cell.length_c   1.000
_cell.angle_alpha   90.00
_cell.angle_beta   90.00
_cell.angle_gamma   90.00
#
_symmetry.space_group_name_H-M   'P 1'
#
loop_
_entity.id
_entity.type
_entity.pdbx_description
1 polymer ?
#
loop_
_entity_poly.entity_id
_entity_poly.type
_entity_poly.pdbx_seq_one_letter_code
_entity_poly.pdbx_strand_id
1 'polypeptide(L)'
;MLVHSRTQRYQAIPLPAEEENIFNISTAKKSRVVPQSVCSSCGARVAKQQAQGCPSCGAELCSICYQHIQEQFETDREDDE
;
A
#
# COMPACT_ATOMS: atom_id res chain seq x y z
N MET A 1 52.92 12.46 59.78
CA MET A 1 52.68 13.58 58.86
C MET A 1 51.62 13.12 57.86
N LEU A 2 50.38 13.62 57.95
CA LEU A 2 49.21 13.15 57.17
C LEU A 2 48.97 14.11 56.00
N VAL A 3 49.31 13.67 54.79
CA VAL A 3 49.15 14.46 53.55
C VAL A 3 47.70 14.33 53.08
N HIS A 4 46.93 15.42 53.16
CA HIS A 4 45.55 15.49 52.67
C HIS A 4 45.56 15.84 51.17
N SER A 5 45.42 14.84 50.31
CA SER A 5 45.27 15.05 48.87
C SER A 5 43.82 15.42 48.51
N ARG A 6 43.55 16.71 48.23
CA ARG A 6 42.26 17.17 47.68
C ARG A 6 42.19 16.86 46.18
N THR A 7 41.75 15.66 45.83
CA THR A 7 41.43 15.33 44.43
C THR A 7 40.00 15.75 44.11
N GLN A 8 39.82 16.69 43.18
CA GLN A 8 38.47 16.97 42.64
C GLN A 8 38.01 15.76 41.82
N ARG A 9 36.80 15.28 42.10
CA ARG A 9 36.19 14.18 41.35
C ARG A 9 35.43 14.77 40.17
N TYR A 10 35.89 14.51 38.96
CA TYR A 10 35.19 14.85 37.73
C TYR A 10 34.33 13.66 37.30
N GLN A 11 33.09 13.93 36.88
CA GLN A 11 32.18 12.95 36.33
C GLN A 11 31.72 13.43 34.95
N ALA A 12 31.75 12.55 33.96
CA ALA A 12 31.20 12.85 32.64
C ALA A 12 29.67 12.95 32.74
N ILE A 13 29.11 14.02 32.21
CA ILE A 13 27.66 14.18 32.02
C ILE A 13 27.33 14.05 30.53
N PRO A 14 26.27 13.30 30.16
CA PRO A 14 25.82 13.26 28.77
C PRO A 14 25.26 14.62 28.37
N LEU A 15 25.73 15.15 27.25
CA LEU A 15 25.18 16.36 26.65
C LEU A 15 23.90 16.01 25.88
N PRO A 16 22.86 16.88 25.89
CA PRO A 16 21.69 16.68 25.06
C PRO A 16 22.10 16.73 23.58
N ALA A 17 21.65 15.75 22.79
CA ALA A 17 21.84 15.77 21.35
C ALA A 17 20.94 16.86 20.76
N GLU A 18 21.53 17.88 20.15
CA GLU A 18 20.77 18.81 19.31
C GLU A 18 20.31 18.04 18.07
N GLU A 19 19.02 18.05 17.77
CA GLU A 19 18.51 17.53 16.50
C GLU A 19 19.14 18.33 15.36
N GLU A 20 20.06 17.70 14.62
CA GLU A 20 20.52 18.23 13.33
C GLU A 20 19.27 18.48 12.49
N ASN A 21 19.06 19.73 12.04
CA ASN A 21 17.95 20.10 11.19
C ASN A 21 18.06 19.35 9.86
N ILE A 22 17.41 18.18 9.77
CA ILE A 22 17.34 17.39 8.54
C ILE A 22 16.39 18.12 7.59
N PHE A 23 16.95 19.05 6.81
CA PHE A 23 16.20 19.79 5.80
C PHE A 23 15.89 18.84 4.64
N ASN A 24 14.76 18.11 4.75
CA ASN A 24 14.31 17.18 3.73
C ASN A 24 13.79 17.94 2.50
N ILE A 25 14.67 18.25 1.55
CA ILE A 25 14.29 18.77 0.23
C ILE A 25 13.71 17.60 -0.58
N SER A 26 12.38 17.52 -0.66
CA SER A 26 11.70 16.56 -1.53
C SER A 26 11.32 17.21 -2.85
N THR A 27 11.90 16.73 -3.96
CA THR A 27 11.51 17.08 -5.33
C THR A 27 10.33 16.25 -5.84
N ALA A 28 9.77 15.37 -5.00
CA ALA A 28 8.69 14.47 -5.39
C ALA A 28 7.38 15.23 -5.58
N LYS A 29 6.96 15.39 -6.84
CA LYS A 29 5.61 15.85 -7.17
C LYS A 29 4.61 14.74 -6.81
N LYS A 30 3.62 15.04 -5.97
CA LYS A 30 2.53 14.11 -5.63
C LYS A 30 1.80 13.70 -6.91
N SER A 31 2.10 12.51 -7.43
CA SER A 31 1.39 11.93 -8.57
C SER A 31 0.22 11.10 -8.05
N ARG A 32 -0.95 11.26 -8.69
CA ARG A 32 -2.10 10.40 -8.41
C ARG A 32 -1.94 9.13 -9.25
N VAL A 33 -1.32 8.11 -8.68
CA VAL A 33 -1.26 6.78 -9.31
C VAL A 33 -2.63 6.15 -9.23
N VAL A 34 -3.28 5.94 -10.38
CA VAL A 34 -4.54 5.20 -10.47
C VAL A 34 -4.19 3.73 -10.68
N PRO A 35 -4.45 2.84 -9.70
CA PRO A 35 -4.15 1.43 -9.86
C PRO A 35 -4.97 0.83 -11.00
N GLN A 36 -4.32 0.07 -11.87
CA GLN A 36 -4.96 -0.65 -12.98
C GLN A 36 -4.96 -2.16 -12.74
N SER A 37 -5.98 -2.81 -13.26
CA SER A 37 -6.19 -4.26 -13.29
C SER A 37 -6.35 -4.71 -14.75
N VAL A 38 -6.04 -5.97 -15.02
CA VAL A 38 -6.20 -6.56 -16.36
C VAL A 38 -7.38 -7.52 -16.33
N CYS A 39 -8.34 -7.35 -17.22
CA CYS A 39 -9.45 -8.27 -17.38
C CYS A 39 -8.93 -9.65 -17.78
N SER A 40 -9.28 -10.67 -16.99
CA SER A 40 -8.84 -12.05 -17.21
C SER A 40 -9.46 -12.70 -18.46
N SER A 41 -10.56 -12.14 -18.97
CA SER A 41 -11.28 -12.66 -20.15
C SER A 41 -10.80 -12.02 -21.45
N CYS A 42 -10.70 -10.69 -21.53
CA CYS A 42 -10.39 -9.97 -22.77
C CYS A 42 -9.03 -9.24 -22.77
N GLY A 43 -8.31 -9.23 -21.65
CA GLY A 43 -7.01 -8.55 -21.53
C GLY A 43 -7.08 -7.02 -21.43
N ALA A 44 -8.28 -6.42 -21.43
CA ALA A 44 -8.43 -4.98 -21.30
C ALA A 44 -7.90 -4.47 -19.96
N ARG A 45 -7.18 -3.34 -19.99
CA ARG A 45 -6.76 -2.64 -18.77
C ARG A 45 -7.89 -1.75 -18.29
N VAL A 46 -8.32 -1.95 -17.05
CA VAL A 46 -9.36 -1.16 -16.40
C VAL A 46 -8.85 -0.60 -15.08
N ALA A 47 -9.48 0.46 -14.57
CA ALA A 47 -9.14 0.93 -13.22
C ALA A 47 -9.52 -0.15 -12.21
N LYS A 48 -8.67 -0.38 -11.20
CA LYS A 48 -8.92 -1.44 -10.20
C LYS A 48 -10.26 -1.26 -9.47
N GLN A 49 -10.72 -0.03 -9.30
CA GLN A 49 -12.03 0.27 -8.71
C GLN A 49 -13.23 -0.09 -9.62
N GLN A 50 -13.00 -0.29 -10.91
CA GLN A 50 -14.01 -0.65 -11.91
C GLN A 50 -13.93 -2.14 -12.29
N ALA A 51 -12.89 -2.85 -11.87
CA ALA A 51 -12.83 -4.30 -12.04
C ALA A 51 -13.84 -4.97 -11.11
N GLN A 52 -14.53 -5.96 -11.65
CA GLN A 52 -15.52 -6.77 -10.93
C GLN A 52 -14.99 -8.19 -10.80
N GLY A 53 -15.31 -8.87 -9.70
CA GLY A 53 -14.90 -10.26 -9.50
C GLY A 53 -15.88 -11.21 -10.17
N CYS A 54 -15.37 -12.21 -10.88
CA CYS A 54 -16.19 -13.30 -11.40
C CYS A 54 -16.92 -14.02 -10.24
N PRO A 55 -18.24 -14.26 -10.32
CA PRO A 55 -19.01 -14.89 -9.24
C PRO A 55 -18.60 -16.33 -8.94
N SER A 56 -17.96 -17.02 -9.90
CA SER A 56 -17.54 -18.43 -9.76
C SER A 56 -16.10 -18.58 -9.27
N CYS A 57 -15.15 -17.83 -9.83
CA CYS A 57 -13.72 -18.02 -9.57
C CYS A 57 -13.00 -16.80 -8.96
N GLY A 58 -13.68 -15.67 -8.80
CA GLY A 58 -13.11 -14.44 -8.24
C GLY A 58 -12.12 -13.70 -9.14
N ALA A 59 -11.96 -14.11 -10.41
CA ALA A 59 -11.08 -13.43 -11.36
C ALA A 59 -11.53 -11.99 -11.65
N GLU A 60 -10.57 -11.08 -11.82
CA GLU A 60 -10.86 -9.67 -12.17
C GLU A 60 -11.33 -9.57 -13.63
N LEU A 61 -12.50 -8.96 -13.82
CA LEU A 61 -13.18 -8.76 -15.10
C LEU A 61 -13.51 -7.28 -15.32
N CYS A 62 -13.53 -6.85 -16.57
CA CYS A 62 -14.14 -5.57 -16.93
C CYS A 62 -15.67 -5.68 -16.86
N SER A 63 -16.36 -4.54 -16.77
CA SER A 63 -17.83 -4.49 -16.69
C SER A 63 -18.54 -5.26 -17.81
N ILE A 64 -18.01 -5.21 -19.03
CA ILE A 64 -18.59 -5.88 -20.20
C ILE A 64 -18.49 -7.41 -20.04
N CYS A 65 -17.30 -7.93 -19.75
CA CYS A 65 -17.11 -9.37 -19.57
C CYS A 65 -17.85 -9.89 -18.34
N TYR A 66 -17.94 -9.08 -17.28
CA TYR A 66 -18.70 -9.44 -16.09
C TYR A 66 -20.20 -9.60 -16.42
N GLN A 67 -20.81 -8.65 -17.14
CA GLN A 67 -22.22 -8.74 -17.54
C GLN A 67 -22.50 -9.99 -18.38
N HIS A 68 -21.68 -10.25 -19.39
CA HIS A 68 -21.84 -11.42 -20.26
C HIS A 68 -21.73 -12.74 -19.48
N ILE A 69 -20.82 -12.82 -18.51
CA ILE A 69 -20.68 -14.01 -17.67
C ILE A 69 -21.86 -14.13 -16.71
N GLN A 70 -22.31 -13.03 -16.11
CA GLN A 70 -23.46 -13.02 -15.21
C GLN A 70 -24.75 -13.50 -15.91
N GLU A 71 -25.02 -13.03 -17.13
CA GLU A 71 -26.18 -13.44 -17.93
C GLU A 71 -26.16 -14.95 -18.23
N GLN A 72 -24.98 -15.51 -18.52
CA GLN A 72 -24.82 -16.95 -18.71
C GLN A 72 -25.14 -17.74 -17.43
N PHE A 73 -24.64 -17.29 -16.27
CA PHE A 73 -24.93 -17.96 -15.00
C PHE A 73 -26.41 -17.90 -14.59
N GLU A 74 -27.12 -16.83 -14.94
CA GLU A 74 -28.57 -16.72 -14.69
C GLU A 74 -29.35 -17.66 -15.61
N THR A 75 -28.96 -17.78 -16.88
CA THR A 75 -29.58 -18.70 -17.85
C THR A 75 -29.34 -20.16 -17.48
N ASP A 76 -28.10 -20.55 -17.16
CA ASP A 76 -27.74 -21.92 -16.77
C ASP A 76 -28.45 -22.38 -15.47
N ARG A 77 -28.95 -21.45 -14.63
CA ARG A 77 -29.71 -21.78 -13.43
C ARG A 77 -31.20 -22.00 -13.68
N GLU A 78 -31.75 -21.40 -14.73
CA GLU A 78 -33.17 -21.56 -15.08
C GLU A 78 -33.42 -22.87 -15.83
N ASP A 79 -32.41 -23.45 -16.48
CA ASP A 79 -32.51 -24.73 -17.18
C ASP A 79 -32.41 -25.98 -16.27
N ASP A 80 -32.12 -25.81 -14.96
CA ASP A 80 -31.97 -26.90 -13.98
C ASP A 80 -33.17 -27.04 -13.00
N GLU A 81 -34.26 -26.26 -13.20
CA GLU A 81 -35.57 -26.37 -12.48
C GLU A 81 -36.65 -27.09 -13.30
#